data_AF-A0A137NPA9-F1
#
_entry.id   AF-A0A137NPA9-F1
#
_cell.length_a   1.000
_cell.length_b   1.000
_cell.length_c   1.000
_cell.angle_alpha   90.00
_cell.angle_beta   90.00
_cell.angle_gamma   90.00
#
_symmetry.space_group_name_H-M   'P 1'
#
loop_
_entity.id
_entity.type
_entity.pdbx_description
1 polymer ?
#
loop_
_entity_poly.entity_id
_entity_poly.type
_entity_poly.pdbx_seq_one_letter_code
_entity_poly.pdbx_strand_id
1 'polypeptide(L)'
;MSSLLEKKLKTQEIAKDFLIPFSVQGLILGIAGCVLAVPVIYIILKSNLKKLHPDLFMSGILCFNNLIISISLFFTSIFILCRYNAIVYNDYLCDTQMITMAVPLVINSYIISLISFERC
;
A
#
# COMPACT_ATOMS: atom_id res chain seq x y z
N MET A 1 -14.40 -26.39 -9.60
CA MET A 1 -13.46 -25.67 -8.71
C MET A 1 -11.99 -25.91 -9.10
N SER A 2 -11.60 -27.11 -9.57
CA SER A 2 -10.22 -27.39 -10.02
C SER A 2 -9.75 -26.56 -11.22
N SER A 3 -10.63 -26.27 -12.19
CA SER A 3 -10.23 -25.59 -13.44
C SER A 3 -9.83 -24.12 -13.26
N LEU A 4 -10.40 -23.40 -12.30
CA LEU A 4 -10.07 -21.99 -12.04
C LEU A 4 -8.72 -21.87 -11.32
N LEU A 5 -8.51 -22.70 -10.29
CA LEU A 5 -7.26 -22.73 -9.54
C LEU A 5 -6.08 -23.15 -10.43
N GLU A 6 -6.28 -24.13 -11.30
CA GLU A 6 -5.26 -24.58 -12.26
C GLU A 6 -4.89 -23.47 -13.26
N LYS A 7 -5.90 -22.71 -13.73
CA LYS A 7 -5.65 -21.52 -14.56
C LYS A 7 -4.84 -20.46 -13.81
N LYS A 8 -5.21 -20.14 -12.56
CA LYS A 8 -4.47 -19.17 -11.74
C LYS A 8 -3.01 -19.58 -11.51
N LEU A 9 -2.77 -20.87 -11.28
CA LEU A 9 -1.42 -21.43 -11.10
C LEU A 9 -0.58 -21.34 -12.37
N LYS A 10 -1.14 -21.70 -13.53
CA LYS A 10 -0.44 -21.55 -14.81
C LYS A 10 -0.09 -20.09 -15.10
N THR A 11 -1.01 -19.15 -14.82
CA THR A 11 -0.73 -17.72 -14.96
C THR A 11 0.38 -17.26 -14.01
N GLN A 12 0.39 -17.73 -12.76
CA GLN A 12 1.45 -17.40 -11.80
C GLN A 12 2.81 -17.95 -12.25
N GLU A 13 2.85 -19.17 -12.80
CA GLU A 13 4.08 -19.80 -13.27
C GLU A 13 4.69 -19.03 -14.44
N ILE A 14 3.86 -18.57 -15.39
CA ILE A 14 4.28 -17.71 -16.50
C ILE A 14 4.78 -16.34 -16.00
N ALA A 15 4.10 -15.77 -15.00
CA ALA A 15 4.43 -14.45 -14.48
C ALA A 15 5.56 -14.46 -13.44
N LYS A 16 6.09 -15.64 -13.06
CA LYS A 16 7.02 -15.79 -11.93
C LYS A 16 8.29 -14.95 -12.08
N ASP A 17 8.86 -14.93 -13.28
CA ASP A 17 10.10 -14.18 -13.57
C ASP A 17 9.92 -12.67 -13.44
N PHE A 18 8.68 -12.18 -13.59
CA PHE A 18 8.32 -10.78 -13.34
C PHE A 18 7.90 -10.53 -11.88
N LEU A 19 7.14 -11.45 -11.29
CA LEU A 19 6.61 -11.33 -9.93
C LEU A 19 7.71 -11.29 -8.87
N ILE A 20 8.78 -12.08 -9.04
CA ILE A 20 9.89 -12.12 -8.08
C ILE A 20 10.59 -10.75 -7.96
N PRO A 21 11.15 -10.14 -9.03
CA PRO A 21 11.81 -8.84 -8.91
C PRO A 21 10.84 -7.74 -8.49
N PHE A 22 9.58 -7.78 -8.96
CA PHE A 22 8.54 -6.84 -8.53
C PHE A 22 8.28 -6.93 -7.01
N SER A 23 8.23 -8.14 -6.46
CA SER A 23 8.00 -8.34 -5.02
C SER A 23 9.21 -7.93 -4.19
N VAL A 24 10.43 -8.14 -4.68
CA VAL A 24 11.64 -7.63 -4.01
C VAL A 24 11.62 -6.10 -3.96
N GLN A 25 11.28 -5.43 -5.07
CA GLN A 25 11.11 -3.98 -5.10
C GLN A 25 10.00 -3.51 -4.16
N GLY A 26 8.87 -4.21 -4.17
CA GLY A 26 7.74 -3.94 -3.28
C GLY A 26 8.11 -4.07 -1.80
N LEU A 27 8.93 -5.06 -1.44
CA LEU A 27 9.43 -5.24 -0.07
C LEU A 27 10.30 -4.06 0.37
N ILE A 28 11.23 -3.63 -0.49
CA ILE A 28 12.13 -2.49 -0.22
C ILE A 28 11.32 -1.21 -0.05
N LEU A 29 10.39 -0.94 -0.96
CA LEU A 29 9.52 0.24 -0.91
C LEU A 29 8.60 0.22 0.31
N GLY A 30 8.06 -0.94 0.68
CA GLY A 30 7.21 -1.10 1.86
C GLY A 30 7.96 -0.80 3.15
N ILE A 31 9.19 -1.30 3.29
CA ILE A 31 10.04 -1.01 4.46
C ILE A 31 10.42 0.48 4.50
N ALA A 32 10.89 1.03 3.37
CA ALA A 32 11.28 2.43 3.29
C ALA A 32 10.10 3.37 3.62
N GLY A 33 8.91 3.08 3.08
CA GLY A 33 7.70 3.84 3.35
C GLY A 33 7.32 3.83 4.83
N CYS A 34 7.39 2.67 5.50
CA CYS A 34 7.17 2.57 6.94
C CYS A 34 8.19 3.39 7.76
N VAL A 35 9.48 3.29 7.42
CA VAL A 35 10.55 4.03 8.11
C VAL A 35 10.37 5.55 7.98
N LEU A 36 9.89 6.03 6.83
CA LEU A 36 9.64 7.45 6.60
C LEU A 36 8.32 7.94 7.22
N ALA A 37 7.25 7.15 7.14
CA ALA A 37 5.92 7.58 7.58
C ALA A 37 5.74 7.53 9.11
N VAL A 38 6.29 6.52 9.79
CA VAL A 38 6.11 6.34 11.25
C VAL A 38 6.59 7.55 12.06
N PRO A 39 7.79 8.12 11.82
CA PRO A 39 8.25 9.30 12.56
C PRO A 39 7.35 10.52 12.33
N VAL A 40 6.90 10.73 11.09
CA VAL A 40 6.04 11.87 10.73
C VAL A 40 4.69 11.77 11.43
N ILE A 41 4.06 10.59 11.38
CA ILE A 41 2.79 10.32 12.07
C ILE A 41 2.97 10.50 13.59
N TYR A 42 4.06 10.00 14.15
CA TYR A 42 4.37 10.19 15.58
C TYR A 42 4.45 11.67 15.97
N ILE A 43 5.15 12.48 15.17
CA ILE A 43 5.26 13.93 15.41
C ILE A 43 3.87 14.60 15.32
N ILE A 44 3.07 14.27 14.31
CA ILE A 44 1.73 14.84 14.13
C ILE A 44 0.79 14.45 15.29
N LEU A 45 0.81 13.19 15.72
CA LEU A 45 0.00 12.71 16.86
C LEU A 45 0.41 13.35 18.18
N LYS A 46 1.71 13.62 18.38
CA LYS A 46 2.21 14.34 19.55
C LYS A 46 1.88 15.83 19.50
N SER A 47 1.64 16.37 18.30
CA SER A 47 1.27 17.77 18.10
C SER A 47 -0.19 18.01 18.48
N ASN A 48 -0.49 19.22 18.97
CA ASN A 48 -1.84 19.56 19.40
C ASN A 48 -2.74 19.78 18.17
N LEU A 49 -3.45 18.72 17.74
CA LEU A 49 -4.26 18.68 16.50
C LEU A 49 -5.22 19.87 16.33
N LYS A 50 -5.74 20.42 17.43
CA LYS A 50 -6.66 21.58 17.41
C LYS A 50 -6.00 22.92 17.04
N LYS A 51 -4.66 23.00 17.08
CA LYS A 51 -3.87 24.18 16.69
C LYS A 51 -3.12 23.96 15.37
N LEU A 52 -3.33 22.82 14.71
CA LEU A 52 -2.59 22.45 13.52
C LEU A 52 -3.16 23.19 12.31
N HIS A 53 -2.27 23.73 11.47
CA HIS A 53 -2.66 24.32 10.19
C HIS A 53 -3.38 23.27 9.33
N PRO A 54 -4.44 23.61 8.57
CA PRO A 54 -5.15 22.67 7.71
C PRO A 54 -4.22 21.89 6.76
N ASP A 55 -3.20 22.53 6.18
CA ASP A 55 -2.14 21.85 5.40
C ASP A 55 -1.45 20.71 6.17
N LEU A 56 -1.13 20.91 7.44
CA LEU A 56 -0.47 19.90 8.26
C LEU A 56 -1.42 18.75 8.57
N PHE A 57 -2.71 19.04 8.74
CA PHE A 57 -3.74 18.02 8.93
C PHE A 57 -3.91 17.17 7.66
N MET A 58 -4.03 17.80 6.49
CA MET A 58 -4.09 17.11 5.19
C MET A 58 -2.83 16.28 4.93
N SER A 59 -1.65 16.83 5.25
CA SER A 59 -0.37 16.11 5.16
C SER A 59 -0.32 14.91 6.13
N GLY A 60 -0.95 15.01 7.29
CA GLY A 60 -1.09 13.90 8.24
C GLY A 60 -1.93 12.76 7.68
N ILE A 61 -3.08 13.07 7.08
CA ILE A 61 -3.94 12.06 6.41
C ILE A 61 -3.18 11.41 5.25
N LEU A 62 -2.51 12.21 4.43
CA LEU A 62 -1.67 11.72 3.32
C LEU A 62 -0.60 10.73 3.82
N CYS A 63 0.08 11.08 4.92
CA CYS A 63 1.12 10.26 5.52
C CYS A 63 0.56 8.95 6.10
N PHE A 64 -0.62 9.00 6.74
CA PHE A 64 -1.29 7.82 7.27
C PHE A 64 -1.71 6.85 6.16
N ASN A 65 -2.29 7.35 5.07
CA ASN A 65 -2.62 6.55 3.90
C ASN A 65 -1.36 5.93 3.25
N ASN A 66 -0.27 6.68 3.16
CA ASN A 66 1.00 6.15 2.66
C ASN A 66 1.55 5.03 3.56
N LEU A 67 1.37 5.11 4.89
CA LEU A 67 1.71 4.02 5.80
C LEU A 67 0.87 2.77 5.54
N ILE A 68 -0.45 2.92 5.35
CA ILE A 68 -1.35 1.80 5.00
C ILE A 68 -0.89 1.12 3.71
N ILE A 69 -0.61 1.90 2.66
CA ILE A 69 -0.11 1.39 1.38
C ILE A 69 1.23 0.66 1.58
N SER A 70 2.14 1.22 2.36
CA SER A 70 3.47 0.64 2.61
C SER A 70 3.37 -0.71 3.33
N ILE A 71 2.50 -0.81 4.34
CA ILE A 71 2.22 -2.06 5.06
C ILE A 71 1.57 -3.09 4.12
N SER A 72 0.58 -2.68 3.32
CA SER A 72 -0.07 -3.54 2.32
C SER A 72 0.92 -4.06 1.27
N LEU A 73 1.84 -3.21 0.79
CA LEU A 73 2.89 -3.57 -0.16
C LEU A 73 3.88 -4.56 0.43
N PHE A 74 4.25 -4.37 1.70
CA PHE A 74 5.11 -5.29 2.45
C PHE A 74 4.49 -6.68 2.56
N PHE A 75 3.23 -6.78 3.02
CA PHE A 75 2.53 -8.07 3.13
C PHE A 75 2.32 -8.73 1.77
N THR A 76 1.92 -7.95 0.75
CA THR A 76 1.74 -8.44 -0.61
C THR A 76 3.03 -9.06 -1.16
N SER A 77 4.15 -8.36 -0.97
CA SER A 77 5.46 -8.81 -1.41
C SER A 77 5.90 -10.11 -0.71
N ILE A 78 5.67 -10.21 0.61
CA ILE A 78 5.95 -11.44 1.37
C ILE A 78 5.09 -12.59 0.88
N PHE A 79 3.79 -12.36 0.66
CA PHE A 79 2.90 -13.42 0.20
C PHE A 79 3.29 -13.93 -1.18
N ILE A 80 3.73 -13.06 -2.09
CA ILE A 80 4.21 -13.48 -3.42
C ILE A 80 5.54 -14.22 -3.35
N LEU A 81 6.48 -13.78 -2.50
CA LEU A 81 7.80 -14.41 -2.33
C LEU A 81 7.71 -15.76 -1.61
N CYS A 82 6.72 -15.96 -0.74
CA CYS A 82 6.45 -17.24 -0.12
C CYS A 82 5.99 -18.27 -1.18
N ARG A 83 6.54 -19.49 -1.09
CA ARG A 83 6.29 -20.60 -2.03
C ARG A 83 4.80 -20.92 -2.26
N TYR A 84 3.94 -20.56 -1.29
CA TYR A 84 2.49 -20.52 -1.41
C TYR A 84 2.02 -19.06 -1.52
N ASN A 85 1.70 -18.61 -2.73
CA ASN A 85 1.17 -17.27 -2.94
C ASN A 85 -0.27 -17.17 -2.39
N ALA A 86 -0.40 -16.82 -1.12
CA ALA A 86 -1.67 -16.79 -0.39
C ALA A 86 -2.74 -15.91 -1.07
N ILE A 87 -2.31 -14.91 -1.85
CA ILE A 87 -3.19 -14.03 -2.62
C ILE A 87 -3.90 -14.81 -3.74
N VAL A 88 -3.21 -15.74 -4.39
CA VAL A 88 -3.78 -16.56 -5.47
C VAL A 88 -4.78 -17.59 -4.95
N TYR A 89 -4.52 -18.11 -3.74
CA TYR A 89 -5.34 -19.13 -3.11
C TYR A 89 -6.55 -18.58 -2.35
N ASN A 90 -6.54 -17.30 -1.98
CA ASN A 90 -7.60 -16.69 -1.19
C ASN A 90 -8.12 -15.41 -1.86
N ASP A 91 -9.28 -15.53 -2.52
CA ASP A 91 -9.94 -14.41 -3.21
C ASP A 91 -10.22 -13.23 -2.27
N TYR A 92 -10.60 -13.50 -1.02
CA TYR A 92 -10.86 -12.44 -0.04
C TYR A 92 -9.60 -11.64 0.31
N LEU A 93 -8.44 -12.30 0.40
CA LEU A 93 -7.16 -11.60 0.61
C LEU A 93 -6.78 -10.76 -0.61
N CYS A 94 -7.03 -11.27 -1.82
CA CYS A 94 -6.81 -10.52 -3.06
C CYS A 94 -7.68 -9.26 -3.12
N ASP A 95 -8.98 -9.37 -2.86
CA ASP A 95 -9.91 -8.24 -2.85
C ASP A 95 -9.54 -7.22 -1.77
N THR A 96 -9.20 -7.70 -0.56
CA THR A 96 -8.78 -6.84 0.53
C THR A 96 -7.51 -6.06 0.18
N GLN A 97 -6.50 -6.71 -0.40
CA GLN A 97 -5.27 -6.04 -0.84
C GLN A 97 -5.55 -5.01 -1.93
N MET A 98 -6.40 -5.34 -2.91
CA MET A 98 -6.78 -4.40 -3.97
C MET A 98 -7.44 -3.13 -3.39
N ILE A 99 -8.41 -3.30 -2.48
CA ILE A 99 -9.09 -2.17 -1.83
C ILE A 99 -8.11 -1.35 -0.98
N THR A 100 -7.27 -2.02 -0.20
CA THR A 100 -6.30 -1.39 0.72
C THR A 100 -5.22 -0.60 -0.02
N MET A 101 -4.94 -0.91 -1.29
CA MET A 101 -4.07 -0.08 -2.13
C MET A 101 -4.84 1.01 -2.89
N ALA A 102 -5.92 0.63 -3.57
CA ALA A 102 -6.61 1.53 -4.49
C ALA A 102 -7.29 2.70 -3.76
N VAL A 103 -8.00 2.44 -2.66
CA VAL A 103 -8.75 3.48 -1.95
C VAL A 103 -7.83 4.55 -1.37
N PRO A 104 -6.78 4.20 -0.59
CA PRO A 104 -5.86 5.22 -0.07
C PRO A 104 -5.11 5.98 -1.17
N LEU A 105 -4.81 5.32 -2.30
CA LEU A 105 -4.14 5.95 -3.44
C LEU A 105 -5.02 7.01 -4.11
N VAL A 106 -6.32 6.72 -4.29
CA VAL A 106 -7.30 7.69 -4.80
C VAL A 106 -7.45 8.87 -3.82
N ILE A 107 -7.59 8.60 -2.52
CA ILE A 107 -7.67 9.65 -1.50
C ILE A 107 -6.42 10.53 -1.53
N ASN A 108 -5.23 9.94 -1.65
CA ASN A 108 -3.97 10.68 -1.71
C ASN A 108 -3.88 11.56 -2.96
N SER A 109 -4.29 11.04 -4.14
CA SER A 109 -4.34 11.84 -5.36
C SER A 109 -5.26 13.07 -5.23
N TYR A 110 -6.40 12.90 -4.55
CA TYR A 110 -7.33 13.99 -4.27
C TYR A 110 -6.73 15.03 -3.30
N ILE A 111 -6.12 14.59 -2.19
CA ILE A 111 -5.50 15.49 -1.21
C ILE A 111 -4.36 16.30 -1.85
N ILE A 112 -3.51 15.66 -2.66
CA ILE A 112 -2.41 16.35 -3.37
C ILE A 112 -2.98 17.43 -4.30
N SER A 113 -4.09 17.13 -4.99
CA SER A 113 -4.76 18.08 -5.87
C SER A 113 -5.32 19.28 -5.09
N LEU A 114 -5.93 19.05 -3.92
CA LEU A 114 -6.41 20.11 -3.03
C LEU A 114 -5.27 20.99 -2.51
N ILE A 115 -4.20 20.40 -2.00
CA ILE A 115 -3.02 21.14 -1.50
C ILE A 115 -2.41 21.98 -2.63
N SER A 116 -2.37 21.45 -3.86
CA SER A 116 -1.86 22.19 -5.02
C SER A 116 -2.75 23.39 -5.37
N PHE A 117 -4.06 23.25 -5.23
CA PHE A 117 -5.01 24.34 -5.46
C PHE A 117 -4.95 25.42 -4.36
N GLU A 118 -4.82 25.04 -3.09
CA GLU A 118 -4.71 26.01 -1.98
C GLU A 118 -3.42 26.84 -2.02
N ARG A 119 -2.36 26.34 -2.68
CA ARG A 119 -1.05 27.00 -2.77
C ARG A 119 -0.85 27.85 -4.03
N CYS A 120 -1.75 27.77 -5.00
CA CYS A 120 -1.73 28.57 -6.23
C CYS A 120 -2.55 29.85 -6.05
#